data_AF-A0A7J7KCS4-F1
#
_entry.id   AF-A0A7J7KCS4-F1
#
_cell.length_a   1.000
_cell.length_b   1.000
_cell.length_c   1.000
_cell.angle_alpha   90.00
_cell.angle_beta   90.00
_cell.angle_gamma   90.00
#
_symmetry.space_group_name_H-M   'P 1'
#
loop_
_entity.id
_entity.type
_entity.pdbx_description
1 polymer ?
#
loop_
_entity_poly.entity_id
_entity_poly.type
_entity_poly.pdbx_seq_one_letter_code
_entity_poly.pdbx_strand_id
1 'polypeptide(L)'
;MFAREIVVVLSVLSAALCCVEYKDCESCAGSEHRVRFSMKSCEWCPLTLKCRTQGSVFANHCDRDLSVGAADLCGWIEEPRMKYDSQLAEELAKWSSLAYVDPRKLNKSSIQSAVDAQFNNSYQLVEFLMADCDWAGDENYCKAVVAKSESQNRIVVALEGTFSSYQSHGKDNRTYFTNMTTFSPTGGKILLYRKAAHDSLYPCVKSLLKELTTTMPTAEVMVTGHAFGGAQAQLMAAHMITNDVASRRNVHIYTFGSPRVGDKGFAYSYDRMADNSWRVTRRNDFMALGGARDVFPFCFHTRREVYYDYPGVMNSTTDYKICDSNEGEEGCLEDRADMERGVIAGNLYRYFVPNISEYMKNFMKAGNNTITKRRATCHTMPF
;
A
#
# COMPACT_ATOMS: atom_id res chain seq x y z
N MET A 1 -45.38 34.58 3.89
CA MET A 1 -43.91 34.41 3.89
C MET A 1 -43.53 32.99 4.30
N PHE A 2 -44.05 32.47 5.41
CA PHE A 2 -43.84 31.07 5.89
C PHE A 2 -44.11 29.94 4.88
N ALA A 3 -45.16 30.02 4.06
CA ALA A 3 -45.48 28.94 3.09
C ALA A 3 -44.44 28.79 1.96
N ARG A 4 -43.76 29.87 1.56
CA ARG A 4 -42.70 29.82 0.54
C ARG A 4 -41.43 29.18 1.08
N GLU A 5 -41.08 29.45 2.34
CA GLU A 5 -39.90 28.86 2.98
C GLU A 5 -40.05 27.36 3.20
N ILE A 6 -41.24 26.89 3.63
CA ILE A 6 -41.53 25.46 3.80
C ILE A 6 -41.42 24.70 2.46
N VAL A 7 -41.95 25.26 1.37
CA VAL A 7 -41.87 24.66 0.03
C VAL A 7 -40.43 24.62 -0.49
N VAL A 8 -39.60 25.61 -0.16
CA VAL A 8 -38.17 25.63 -0.50
C VAL A 8 -37.43 24.54 0.28
N VAL A 9 -37.64 24.43 1.59
CA VAL A 9 -36.99 23.42 2.44
C VAL A 9 -37.36 21.99 2.01
N LEU A 10 -38.65 21.71 1.79
CA LEU A 10 -39.12 20.41 1.29
C LEU A 10 -38.53 20.06 -0.09
N SER A 11 -38.34 21.07 -0.96
CA SER A 11 -37.76 20.86 -2.29
C SER A 11 -36.26 20.60 -2.30
N VAL A 12 -35.53 21.15 -1.33
CA VAL A 12 -34.09 20.89 -1.15
C VAL A 12 -33.89 19.48 -0.56
N LEU A 13 -34.75 19.08 0.39
CA LEU A 13 -34.77 17.72 0.93
C LEU A 13 -35.11 16.66 -0.14
N SER A 14 -36.12 16.91 -0.99
CA SER A 14 -36.45 15.99 -2.09
C SER A 14 -35.32 15.86 -3.13
N ALA A 15 -34.56 16.94 -3.36
CA ALA A 15 -33.41 16.92 -4.27
C ALA A 15 -32.22 16.14 -3.70
N ALA A 16 -32.01 16.22 -2.39
CA ALA A 16 -30.89 15.57 -1.71
C ALA A 16 -31.09 14.06 -1.48
N LEU A 17 -32.34 13.58 -1.53
CA LEU A 17 -32.70 12.21 -1.18
C LEU A 17 -33.07 11.33 -2.38
N CYS A 18 -33.17 11.86 -3.61
CA CYS A 18 -33.70 11.11 -4.76
C CYS A 18 -32.87 9.87 -5.12
N CYS A 19 -31.57 9.89 -4.87
CA CYS A 19 -30.68 8.75 -5.15
C CYS A 19 -30.52 7.78 -3.98
N VAL A 20 -31.06 8.07 -2.79
CA VAL A 20 -30.77 7.31 -1.55
C VAL A 20 -31.42 5.92 -1.55
N GLU A 21 -32.38 5.68 -2.46
CA GLU A 21 -33.07 4.39 -2.58
C GLU A 21 -32.20 3.28 -3.18
N TYR A 22 -31.18 3.61 -3.98
CA TYR A 22 -30.30 2.62 -4.59
C TYR A 22 -29.29 2.06 -3.60
N LYS A 23 -29.18 0.73 -3.59
CA LYS A 23 -28.34 -0.04 -2.65
C LYS A 23 -27.13 -0.70 -3.31
N ASP A 24 -26.98 -0.54 -4.62
CA ASP A 24 -25.92 -1.11 -5.43
C ASP A 24 -25.36 -0.04 -6.37
N CYS A 25 -24.12 -0.25 -6.81
CA CYS A 25 -23.41 0.75 -7.60
C CYS A 25 -24.04 0.91 -8.97
N GLU A 26 -24.33 -0.19 -9.66
CA GLU A 26 -24.77 -0.17 -11.06
C GLU A 26 -26.10 0.58 -11.20
N SER A 27 -27.07 0.26 -10.36
CA SER A 27 -28.36 0.94 -10.32
C SER A 27 -28.22 2.39 -9.89
N CYS A 28 -27.29 2.71 -8.99
CA CYS A 28 -27.03 4.08 -8.58
C CYS A 28 -26.40 4.92 -9.70
N ALA A 29 -25.23 4.52 -10.18
CA ALA A 29 -24.41 5.29 -11.09
C ALA A 29 -25.00 5.37 -12.51
N GLY A 30 -25.97 4.51 -12.84
CA GLY A 30 -26.74 4.59 -14.08
C GLY A 30 -28.02 5.43 -13.98
N SER A 31 -28.35 5.99 -12.81
CA SER A 31 -29.64 6.64 -12.58
C SER A 31 -29.58 8.17 -12.60
N GLU A 32 -30.64 8.76 -13.12
CA GLU A 32 -30.87 10.20 -13.10
C GLU A 32 -32.31 10.52 -12.70
N HIS A 33 -32.49 11.54 -11.85
CA HIS A 33 -33.81 11.97 -11.41
C HIS A 33 -34.09 13.40 -11.87
N ARG A 34 -35.31 13.62 -12.34
CA ARG A 34 -35.81 14.96 -12.61
C ARG A 34 -36.28 15.59 -11.30
N VAL A 35 -35.53 16.58 -10.82
CA VAL A 35 -35.93 17.37 -9.65
C VAL A 35 -36.31 18.78 -10.12
N ARG A 36 -37.62 19.08 -10.09
CA ARG A 36 -38.20 20.28 -10.71
C ARG A 36 -37.82 20.44 -12.19
N PHE A 37 -36.96 21.42 -12.51
CA PHE A 37 -36.54 21.79 -13.86
C PHE A 37 -35.13 21.29 -14.21
N SER A 38 -34.43 20.58 -13.32
CA SER A 38 -33.05 20.13 -13.52
C SER A 38 -32.96 18.61 -13.41
N MET A 39 -32.24 17.99 -14.34
CA MET A 39 -31.83 16.59 -14.22
C MET A 39 -30.69 16.49 -13.21
N LYS A 40 -30.75 15.51 -12.32
CA LYS A 40 -29.73 15.23 -11.32
C LYS A 40 -29.29 13.78 -11.44
N SER A 41 -28.04 13.60 -11.82
CA SER A 41 -27.41 12.29 -11.88
C SER A 41 -27.07 11.81 -10.47
N CYS A 42 -27.14 10.51 -10.29
CA CYS A 42 -26.75 9.83 -9.08
C CYS A 42 -25.27 9.43 -9.15
N GLU A 43 -24.64 9.38 -7.98
CA GLU A 43 -23.25 9.00 -7.83
C GLU A 43 -23.15 7.98 -6.70
N TRP A 44 -22.54 6.83 -7.00
CA TRP A 44 -22.25 5.82 -6.00
C TRP A 44 -21.01 6.22 -5.21
N CYS A 45 -21.05 6.00 -3.89
CA CYS A 45 -19.89 6.15 -3.03
C CYS A 45 -19.31 4.77 -2.67
N PRO A 46 -18.13 4.40 -3.21
CA PRO A 46 -17.48 3.14 -2.88
C PRO A 46 -17.03 3.02 -1.41
N LEU A 47 -16.86 4.17 -0.73
CA LEU A 47 -16.51 4.25 0.71
C LEU A 47 -17.66 3.82 1.60
N THR A 48 -18.81 4.48 1.42
CA THR A 48 -19.95 4.33 2.32
C THR A 48 -20.93 3.27 1.84
N LEU A 49 -20.72 2.74 0.62
CA LEU A 49 -21.66 1.86 -0.08
C LEU A 49 -23.06 2.46 -0.13
N LYS A 50 -23.11 3.76 -0.43
CA LYS A 50 -24.35 4.53 -0.51
C LYS A 50 -24.40 5.32 -1.80
N CYS A 51 -25.59 5.37 -2.38
CA CYS A 51 -25.89 6.23 -3.50
C CYS A 51 -26.27 7.64 -3.04
N ARG A 52 -25.87 8.65 -3.81
CA ARG A 52 -26.16 10.05 -3.50
C ARG A 52 -26.45 10.86 -4.75
N THR A 53 -27.13 12.00 -4.58
CA THR A 53 -27.34 12.95 -5.66
C THR A 53 -26.08 13.78 -5.87
N GLN A 54 -25.64 13.92 -7.13
CA GLN A 54 -24.46 14.71 -7.48
C GLN A 54 -24.60 16.17 -6.98
N GLY A 55 -23.59 16.63 -6.23
CA GLY A 55 -23.53 17.99 -5.67
C GLY A 55 -24.36 18.21 -4.39
N SER A 56 -24.99 17.18 -3.83
CA SER A 56 -25.67 17.27 -2.52
C SER A 56 -24.66 17.44 -1.38
N VAL A 57 -24.92 18.40 -0.49
CA VAL A 57 -24.11 18.67 0.73
C VAL A 57 -24.70 18.03 1.98
N PHE A 58 -25.91 17.47 1.90
CA PHE A 58 -26.68 16.98 3.07
C PHE A 58 -26.54 15.47 3.32
N ALA A 59 -25.84 14.73 2.44
CA ALA A 59 -25.61 13.31 2.57
C ALA A 59 -24.10 13.01 2.48
N ASN A 60 -23.45 12.89 3.64
CA ASN A 60 -22.10 12.38 3.94
C ASN A 60 -20.95 12.60 2.93
N HIS A 61 -19.79 13.00 3.47
CA HIS A 61 -18.57 13.31 2.72
C HIS A 61 -18.06 12.07 1.97
N CYS A 62 -18.33 12.02 0.67
CA CYS A 62 -17.63 11.14 -0.23
C CYS A 62 -16.84 12.03 -1.19
N ASP A 63 -15.53 11.80 -1.27
CA ASP A 63 -14.67 12.63 -2.10
C ASP A 63 -15.20 12.62 -3.55
N ARG A 64 -15.17 13.79 -4.20
CA ARG A 64 -15.67 13.92 -5.59
C ARG A 64 -14.85 13.06 -6.54
N ASP A 65 -13.57 12.86 -6.26
CA ASP A 65 -12.70 12.02 -7.08
C ASP A 65 -12.95 10.52 -6.88
N LEU A 66 -13.80 10.16 -5.92
CA LEU A 66 -14.23 8.79 -5.62
C LEU A 66 -15.66 8.50 -6.05
N SER A 67 -16.43 9.51 -6.47
CA SER A 67 -17.79 9.28 -6.91
C SER A 67 -17.79 8.45 -8.18
N VAL A 68 -18.60 7.40 -8.18
CA VAL A 68 -18.84 6.60 -9.38
C VAL A 68 -20.15 7.10 -9.97
N GLY A 69 -20.04 7.95 -11.00
CA GLY A 69 -21.18 8.53 -11.70
C GLY A 69 -21.55 7.82 -13.01
N ALA A 70 -20.96 6.66 -13.29
CA ALA A 70 -21.28 5.85 -14.46
C ALA A 70 -21.31 4.35 -14.11
N ALA A 71 -22.34 3.64 -14.58
CA ALA A 71 -22.60 2.23 -14.23
C ALA A 71 -21.51 1.26 -14.71
N ASP A 72 -20.84 1.56 -15.82
CA ASP A 72 -19.72 0.79 -16.36
C ASP A 72 -18.48 0.81 -15.44
N LEU A 73 -18.41 1.77 -14.52
CA LEU A 73 -17.40 1.87 -13.49
C LEU A 73 -17.78 1.13 -12.19
N CYS A 74 -18.90 0.40 -12.16
CA CYS A 74 -19.36 -0.33 -10.97
C CYS A 74 -18.81 -1.75 -10.82
N GLY A 75 -18.24 -2.34 -11.88
CA GLY A 75 -17.61 -3.68 -11.85
C GLY A 75 -16.36 -3.80 -10.95
N TRP A 76 -15.99 -2.73 -10.24
CA TRP A 76 -14.86 -2.69 -9.31
C TRP A 76 -15.27 -2.95 -7.85
N ILE A 77 -16.56 -3.12 -7.53
CA ILE A 77 -17.07 -2.93 -6.15
C ILE A 77 -17.82 -4.15 -5.57
N GLU A 78 -18.24 -5.11 -6.40
CA GLU A 78 -19.08 -6.22 -5.97
C GLU A 78 -18.30 -7.54 -6.04
N GLU A 79 -18.11 -8.19 -4.88
CA GLU A 79 -17.66 -9.58 -4.60
C GLU A 79 -16.74 -9.57 -3.35
N PRO A 80 -16.79 -10.59 -2.47
CA PRO A 80 -16.46 -10.44 -1.06
C PRO A 80 -14.98 -10.11 -0.87
N ARG A 81 -14.75 -8.85 -0.48
CA ARG A 81 -13.47 -8.32 -0.02
C ARG A 81 -12.81 -9.35 0.89
N MET A 82 -11.61 -9.80 0.52
CA MET A 82 -10.81 -10.71 1.35
C MET A 82 -10.77 -10.19 2.78
N LYS A 83 -10.86 -11.07 3.78
CA LYS A 83 -10.73 -10.64 5.17
C LYS A 83 -9.25 -10.44 5.49
N TYR A 84 -8.93 -9.40 6.25
CA TYR A 84 -7.58 -9.24 6.78
C TYR A 84 -7.19 -10.47 7.60
N ASP A 85 -6.00 -11.01 7.33
CA ASP A 85 -5.42 -12.15 8.03
C ASP A 85 -4.19 -11.68 8.82
N SER A 86 -4.31 -11.69 10.14
CA SER A 86 -3.25 -11.26 11.06
C SER A 86 -2.08 -12.24 11.14
N GLN A 87 -2.30 -13.55 10.88
CA GLN A 87 -1.23 -14.54 10.80
C GLN A 87 -0.42 -14.35 9.53
N LEU A 88 -1.09 -14.10 8.41
CA LEU A 88 -0.43 -13.73 7.16
C LEU A 88 0.35 -12.41 7.30
N ALA A 89 -0.21 -11.42 8.00
CA ALA A 89 0.51 -10.18 8.30
C ALA A 89 1.78 -10.42 9.12
N GLU A 90 1.73 -11.29 10.13
CA GLU A 90 2.91 -11.68 10.92
C GLU A 90 3.98 -12.38 10.06
N GLU A 91 3.56 -13.26 9.14
CA GLU A 91 4.46 -13.91 8.18
C GLU A 91 5.13 -12.91 7.23
N LEU A 92 4.35 -12.00 6.64
CA LEU A 92 4.84 -11.01 5.68
C LEU A 92 5.70 -9.92 6.34
N ALA A 93 5.54 -9.67 7.65
CA ALA A 93 6.44 -8.83 8.42
C ALA A 93 7.84 -9.44 8.53
N LYS A 94 7.95 -10.78 8.70
CA LYS A 94 9.24 -11.49 8.68
C LYS A 94 9.89 -11.44 7.30
N TRP A 95 9.11 -11.57 6.22
CA TRP A 95 9.62 -11.37 4.85
C TRP A 95 10.10 -9.93 4.61
N SER A 96 9.34 -8.95 5.06
CA SER A 96 9.75 -7.53 5.02
C SER A 96 11.04 -7.29 5.81
N SER A 97 11.24 -8.01 6.91
CA SER A 97 12.50 -7.99 7.67
C SER A 97 13.67 -8.57 6.89
N LEU A 98 13.45 -9.66 6.14
CA LEU A 98 14.48 -10.28 5.32
C LEU A 98 15.01 -9.33 4.23
N ALA A 99 14.19 -8.44 3.69
CA ALA A 99 14.60 -7.46 2.69
C ALA A 99 15.68 -6.47 3.17
N TYR A 100 15.82 -6.27 4.49
CA TYR A 100 16.88 -5.44 5.09
C TYR A 100 18.26 -6.08 5.06
N VAL A 101 18.34 -7.38 4.75
CA VAL A 101 19.60 -8.11 4.74
C VAL A 101 20.44 -7.68 3.54
N ASP A 102 21.76 -7.63 3.71
CA ASP A 102 22.70 -7.37 2.63
C ASP A 102 23.17 -8.72 2.05
N PRO A 103 22.62 -9.16 0.91
CA PRO A 103 22.97 -10.46 0.33
C PRO A 103 24.40 -10.50 -0.19
N ARG A 104 25.09 -9.36 -0.35
CA ARG A 104 26.50 -9.33 -0.77
C ARG A 104 27.45 -9.84 0.30
N LYS A 105 26.98 -9.93 1.55
CA LYS A 105 27.76 -10.38 2.71
C LYS A 105 27.46 -11.83 3.08
N LEU A 106 26.51 -12.48 2.43
CA LEU A 106 26.00 -13.80 2.79
C LEU A 106 25.88 -14.69 1.54
N ASN A 107 26.07 -16.00 1.71
CA ASN A 107 25.78 -16.94 0.65
C ASN A 107 24.27 -17.28 0.59
N LYS A 108 23.77 -17.65 -0.59
CA LYS A 108 22.34 -17.96 -0.82
C LYS A 108 21.83 -19.11 0.06
N SER A 109 22.66 -20.12 0.32
CA SER A 109 22.32 -21.25 1.19
C SER A 109 22.11 -20.85 2.65
N SER A 110 22.92 -19.94 3.19
CA SER A 110 22.76 -19.41 4.56
C SER A 110 21.46 -18.64 4.69
N ILE A 111 21.08 -17.89 3.64
CA ILE A 111 19.79 -17.19 3.64
C ILE A 111 18.64 -18.19 3.52
N GLN A 112 18.76 -19.23 2.68
CA GLN A 112 17.78 -20.30 2.60
C GLN A 112 17.60 -21.01 3.95
N SER A 113 18.68 -21.38 4.65
CA SER A 113 18.59 -21.97 5.99
C SER A 113 17.87 -21.07 7.00
N ALA A 114 18.03 -19.76 6.88
CA ALA A 114 17.31 -18.81 7.70
C ALA A 114 15.81 -18.75 7.35
N VAL A 115 15.47 -18.81 6.06
CA VAL A 115 14.09 -18.94 5.57
C VAL A 115 13.47 -20.25 6.07
N ASP A 116 14.18 -21.37 5.95
CA ASP A 116 13.71 -22.68 6.40
C ASP A 116 13.36 -22.67 7.89
N ALA A 117 14.23 -22.08 8.72
CA ALA A 117 14.02 -21.98 10.16
C ALA A 117 12.86 -21.04 10.55
N GLN A 118 12.63 -19.98 9.78
CA GLN A 118 11.58 -18.99 10.07
C GLN A 118 10.20 -19.37 9.54
N PHE A 119 10.16 -20.18 8.48
CA PHE A 119 8.95 -20.54 7.76
C PHE A 119 8.74 -22.06 7.64
N ASN A 120 9.33 -22.83 8.55
CA ASN A 120 9.17 -24.29 8.66
C ASN A 120 9.39 -25.04 7.33
N ASN A 121 10.41 -24.66 6.56
CA ASN A 121 10.73 -25.22 5.23
C ASN A 121 9.63 -25.05 4.17
N SER A 122 8.67 -24.13 4.38
CA SER A 122 7.54 -23.95 3.45
C SER A 122 7.89 -23.17 2.20
N TYR A 123 9.06 -22.50 2.17
CA TYR A 123 9.44 -21.56 1.12
C TYR A 123 10.82 -21.85 0.55
N GLN A 124 10.92 -21.79 -0.77
CA GLN A 124 12.17 -21.74 -1.51
C GLN A 124 12.50 -20.29 -1.85
N LEU A 125 13.69 -19.84 -1.45
CA LEU A 125 14.26 -18.57 -1.88
C LEU A 125 14.56 -18.64 -3.38
N VAL A 126 13.88 -17.78 -4.14
CA VAL A 126 14.10 -17.68 -5.59
C VAL A 126 15.28 -16.77 -5.85
N GLU A 127 15.24 -15.51 -5.40
CA GLU A 127 16.36 -14.57 -5.63
C GLU A 127 16.37 -13.37 -4.67
N PHE A 128 17.56 -12.81 -4.46
CA PHE A 128 17.74 -11.46 -3.93
C PHE A 128 18.11 -10.50 -5.07
N LEU A 129 17.17 -9.65 -5.43
CA LEU A 129 17.35 -8.67 -6.49
C LEU A 129 17.90 -7.38 -5.90
N MET A 130 18.91 -6.82 -6.55
CA MET A 130 19.47 -5.51 -6.23
C MET A 130 19.61 -4.71 -7.52
N ALA A 131 19.16 -3.47 -7.48
CA ALA A 131 19.33 -2.52 -8.57
C ALA A 131 20.01 -1.26 -8.04
N ASP A 132 20.91 -0.68 -8.84
CA ASP A 132 21.45 0.64 -8.55
C ASP A 132 20.30 1.64 -8.55
N CYS A 133 20.04 2.23 -7.39
CA CYS A 133 19.09 3.32 -7.26
C CYS A 133 19.78 4.52 -6.61
N ASP A 134 20.99 4.79 -7.08
CA ASP A 134 21.87 5.81 -6.54
C ASP A 134 21.48 7.19 -7.07
N TRP A 135 20.45 7.78 -6.46
CA TRP A 135 20.05 9.17 -6.71
C TRP A 135 20.79 10.16 -5.77
N ALA A 136 21.70 9.67 -4.91
CA ALA A 136 22.42 10.45 -3.89
C ALA A 136 23.96 10.30 -3.87
N GLY A 137 24.54 9.40 -4.67
CA GLY A 137 25.99 9.25 -4.85
C GLY A 137 26.71 8.35 -3.84
N ASP A 138 25.99 7.47 -3.14
CA ASP A 138 26.49 6.69 -1.98
C ASP A 138 26.27 5.16 -2.12
N GLU A 139 26.47 4.56 -3.30
CA GLU A 139 26.36 3.09 -3.52
C GLU A 139 25.07 2.47 -2.94
N ASN A 140 23.93 3.18 -3.04
CA ASN A 140 22.66 2.71 -2.49
C ASN A 140 21.93 1.81 -3.49
N TYR A 141 21.68 0.57 -3.07
CA TYR A 141 20.95 -0.42 -3.84
C TYR A 141 19.49 -0.51 -3.37
N CYS A 142 18.58 -0.56 -4.33
CA CYS A 142 17.19 -0.91 -4.07
C CYS A 142 17.08 -2.42 -4.11
N LYS A 143 16.52 -3.01 -3.05
CA LYS A 143 16.50 -4.46 -2.86
C LYS A 143 15.08 -5.03 -2.83
N ALA A 144 14.94 -6.20 -3.44
CA ALA A 144 13.79 -7.06 -3.28
C ALA A 144 14.22 -8.51 -3.02
N VAL A 145 13.40 -9.24 -2.27
CA VAL A 145 13.53 -10.67 -2.06
C VAL A 145 12.34 -11.35 -2.72
N VAL A 146 12.60 -12.37 -3.53
CA VAL A 146 11.56 -13.18 -4.16
C VAL A 146 11.69 -14.61 -3.66
N ALA A 147 10.58 -15.19 -3.21
CA ALA A 147 10.49 -16.58 -2.78
C ALA A 147 9.20 -17.21 -3.31
N LYS A 148 9.16 -18.55 -3.37
CA LYS A 148 7.97 -19.31 -3.73
C LYS A 148 7.68 -20.40 -2.73
N SER A 149 6.41 -20.74 -2.56
CA SER A 149 5.94 -21.91 -1.82
C SER A 149 5.02 -22.71 -2.73
N GLU A 150 5.42 -23.92 -3.09
CA GLU A 150 4.58 -24.81 -3.90
C GLU A 150 3.43 -25.40 -3.06
N SER A 151 3.68 -25.71 -1.79
CA SER A 151 2.68 -26.25 -0.88
C SER A 151 1.56 -25.25 -0.58
N GLN A 152 1.88 -23.96 -0.53
CA GLN A 152 0.91 -22.88 -0.33
C GLN A 152 0.43 -22.25 -1.64
N ASN A 153 0.96 -22.69 -2.80
CA ASN A 153 0.74 -22.07 -4.11
C ASN A 153 0.90 -20.54 -4.08
N ARG A 154 2.06 -20.08 -3.60
CA ARG A 154 2.29 -18.66 -3.28
C ARG A 154 3.66 -18.19 -3.74
N ILE A 155 3.72 -16.94 -4.19
CA ILE A 155 4.96 -16.22 -4.49
C ILE A 155 5.02 -15.01 -3.55
N VAL A 156 6.17 -14.76 -2.93
CA VAL A 156 6.39 -13.62 -2.04
C VAL A 156 7.40 -12.68 -2.66
N VAL A 157 7.09 -11.38 -2.65
CA VAL A 157 7.96 -10.29 -3.07
C VAL A 157 8.07 -9.30 -1.91
N ALA A 158 9.22 -9.25 -1.26
CA ALA A 158 9.47 -8.36 -0.13
C ALA A 158 10.45 -7.25 -0.52
N LEU A 159 10.07 -5.99 -0.31
CA LEU A 159 10.84 -4.82 -0.69
C LEU A 159 11.44 -4.13 0.54
N GLU A 160 12.70 -3.71 0.42
CA GLU A 160 13.43 -3.07 1.51
C GLU A 160 12.95 -1.64 1.78
N GLY A 161 12.93 -1.24 3.06
CA GLY A 161 12.61 0.12 3.48
C GLY A 161 13.76 1.03 3.91
N THR A 162 15.03 0.63 3.83
CA THR A 162 16.15 1.49 4.27
C THR A 162 16.50 2.53 3.22
N PHE A 163 16.75 3.75 3.68
CA PHE A 163 17.13 4.91 2.87
C PHE A 163 18.35 5.55 3.54
N SER A 164 19.51 4.88 3.44
CA SER A 164 20.68 5.11 4.30
C SER A 164 21.41 6.45 4.11
N SER A 165 21.25 7.18 3.00
CA SER A 165 22.07 8.38 2.74
C SER A 165 21.46 9.71 3.20
N TYR A 166 20.13 9.84 3.32
CA TYR A 166 19.50 11.15 3.60
C TYR A 166 19.08 11.39 5.06
N GLN A 167 19.03 10.35 5.91
CA GLN A 167 18.82 10.58 7.36
C GLN A 167 20.03 11.25 8.02
N SER A 168 21.21 11.24 7.38
CA SER A 168 22.46 11.78 7.96
C SER A 168 23.06 12.99 7.23
N HIS A 169 22.71 13.31 5.98
CA HIS A 169 23.31 14.45 5.27
C HIS A 169 22.26 15.42 4.74
N GLY A 170 21.97 16.41 5.58
CA GLY A 170 21.11 17.53 5.24
C GLY A 170 21.72 18.45 4.18
N LYS A 171 20.80 19.20 3.56
CA LYS A 171 21.00 20.39 2.71
C LYS A 171 21.33 20.07 1.25
N ASP A 172 20.26 19.96 0.44
CA ASP A 172 20.06 20.73 -0.82
C ASP A 172 19.20 20.01 -1.88
N ASN A 173 18.37 19.01 -1.51
CA ASN A 173 17.55 18.28 -2.50
C ASN A 173 16.05 18.23 -2.19
N ARG A 174 15.50 19.23 -1.48
CA ARG A 174 14.04 19.33 -1.18
C ARG A 174 13.18 19.08 -2.42
N THR A 175 13.59 19.62 -3.57
CA THR A 175 12.92 19.47 -4.86
C THR A 175 12.70 18.00 -5.25
N TYR A 176 13.65 17.09 -5.03
CA TYR A 176 13.49 15.67 -5.38
C TYR A 176 12.54 14.92 -4.46
N PHE A 177 12.45 15.35 -3.20
CA PHE A 177 11.56 14.76 -2.21
C PHE A 177 10.13 15.30 -2.31
N THR A 178 9.95 16.52 -2.81
CA THR A 178 8.63 17.13 -2.95
C THR A 178 8.07 17.08 -4.36
N ASN A 179 8.91 16.91 -5.38
CA ASN A 179 8.43 16.81 -6.76
C ASN A 179 7.65 15.52 -6.96
N MET A 180 6.51 15.68 -7.63
CA MET A 180 5.66 14.58 -8.03
C MET A 180 5.69 14.43 -9.54
N THR A 181 5.64 13.19 -10.00
CA THR A 181 5.64 12.84 -11.42
C THR A 181 4.55 11.82 -11.69
N THR A 182 4.04 11.79 -12.92
CA THR A 182 2.98 10.86 -13.31
C THR A 182 3.45 9.42 -13.19
N PHE A 183 2.62 8.59 -12.58
CA PHE A 183 2.78 7.16 -12.49
C PHE A 183 1.77 6.49 -13.43
N SER A 184 2.27 5.98 -14.56
CA SER A 184 1.42 5.51 -15.65
C SER A 184 0.38 4.44 -15.26
N PRO A 185 0.64 3.50 -14.31
CA PRO A 185 -0.38 2.52 -13.93
C PRO A 185 -1.67 3.15 -13.40
N THR A 186 -1.56 4.25 -12.64
CA THR A 186 -2.71 4.87 -11.98
C THR A 186 -3.16 6.18 -12.63
N GLY A 187 -2.31 6.78 -13.47
CA GLY A 187 -2.50 8.12 -14.04
C GLY A 187 -2.29 9.27 -13.03
N GLY A 188 -2.22 8.96 -11.73
CA GLY A 188 -1.93 9.92 -10.67
C GLY A 188 -0.45 10.23 -10.55
N LYS A 189 -0.08 11.10 -9.60
CA LYS A 189 1.32 11.47 -9.38
C LYS A 189 1.89 10.84 -8.13
N ILE A 190 3.17 10.48 -8.17
CA ILE A 190 3.94 9.93 -7.04
C ILE A 190 5.22 10.74 -6.84
N LEU A 191 5.81 10.66 -5.64
CA LEU A 191 7.09 11.34 -5.36
C LEU A 191 8.19 10.82 -6.31
N LEU A 192 8.96 11.74 -6.90
CA LEU A 192 9.95 11.45 -7.92
C LEU A 192 10.99 10.43 -7.47
N TYR A 193 11.51 10.56 -6.25
CA TYR A 193 12.47 9.62 -5.70
C TYR A 193 11.90 8.19 -5.54
N ARG A 194 10.58 8.06 -5.28
CA ARG A 194 9.92 6.74 -5.24
C ARG A 194 9.84 6.14 -6.63
N LYS A 195 9.52 6.96 -7.64
CA LYS A 195 9.50 6.51 -9.03
C LYS A 195 10.88 6.02 -9.46
N ALA A 196 11.93 6.78 -9.17
CA ALA A 196 13.30 6.41 -9.54
C ALA A 196 13.71 5.05 -8.94
N ALA A 197 13.48 4.87 -7.63
CA ALA A 197 13.73 3.59 -6.97
C ALA A 197 12.91 2.43 -7.55
N HIS A 198 11.63 2.69 -7.85
CA HIS A 198 10.74 1.71 -8.46
C HIS A 198 11.24 1.30 -9.86
N ASP A 199 11.52 2.27 -10.72
CA ASP A 199 11.94 2.07 -12.11
C ASP A 199 13.26 1.28 -12.20
N SER A 200 14.19 1.48 -11.26
CA SER A 200 15.44 0.71 -11.18
C SER A 200 15.18 -0.78 -10.91
N LEU A 201 14.22 -1.11 -10.04
CA LEU A 201 14.03 -2.47 -9.52
C LEU A 201 12.94 -3.26 -10.27
N TYR A 202 11.90 -2.58 -10.73
CA TYR A 202 10.71 -3.20 -11.33
C TYR A 202 11.02 -4.11 -12.54
N PRO A 203 11.89 -3.76 -13.49
CA PRO A 203 12.15 -4.62 -14.66
C PRO A 203 12.64 -6.02 -14.26
N CYS A 204 13.50 -6.12 -13.25
CA CYS A 204 14.02 -7.40 -12.76
C CYS A 204 12.94 -8.21 -12.06
N VAL A 205 12.18 -7.56 -11.17
CA VAL A 205 11.09 -8.23 -10.45
C VAL A 205 10.03 -8.72 -11.45
N LYS A 206 9.66 -7.89 -12.42
CA LYS A 206 8.70 -8.24 -13.48
C LYS A 206 9.15 -9.46 -14.28
N SER A 207 10.41 -9.50 -14.72
CA SER A 207 10.94 -10.64 -15.49
C SER A 207 10.84 -11.93 -14.69
N LEU A 208 11.33 -11.92 -13.46
CA LEU A 208 11.32 -13.09 -12.59
C LEU A 208 9.90 -13.54 -12.25
N LEU A 209 9.00 -12.60 -11.95
CA LEU A 209 7.62 -12.92 -11.64
C LEU A 209 6.88 -13.50 -12.85
N LYS A 210 7.14 -13.04 -14.08
CA LYS A 210 6.54 -13.64 -15.28
C LYS A 210 6.96 -15.10 -15.46
N GLU A 211 8.21 -15.43 -15.18
CA GLU A 211 8.69 -16.82 -15.20
C GLU A 211 7.97 -17.66 -14.13
N LEU A 212 7.89 -17.15 -12.90
CA LEU A 212 7.21 -17.83 -11.81
C LEU A 212 5.71 -18.00 -12.07
N THR A 213 4.99 -16.97 -12.53
CA THR A 213 3.56 -17.06 -12.81
C THR A 213 3.24 -17.88 -14.06
N THR A 214 4.21 -18.10 -14.96
CA THR A 214 4.05 -19.09 -16.03
C THR A 214 4.05 -20.52 -15.47
N THR A 215 4.88 -20.80 -14.47
CA THR A 215 4.97 -22.13 -13.83
C THR A 215 3.94 -22.35 -12.72
N MET A 216 3.46 -21.27 -12.10
CA MET A 216 2.46 -21.26 -11.03
C MET A 216 1.33 -20.26 -11.38
N PRO A 217 0.51 -20.53 -12.42
CA PRO A 217 -0.44 -19.56 -12.99
C PRO A 217 -1.57 -19.14 -12.06
N THR A 218 -1.87 -19.94 -11.04
CA THR A 218 -2.89 -19.65 -10.04
C THR A 218 -2.32 -19.18 -8.71
N ALA A 219 -1.00 -18.97 -8.62
CA ALA A 219 -0.37 -18.61 -7.36
C ALA A 219 -0.84 -17.25 -6.85
N GLU A 220 -1.03 -17.17 -5.53
CA GLU A 220 -1.17 -15.89 -4.84
C GLU A 220 0.20 -15.20 -4.82
N VAL A 221 0.26 -13.97 -5.31
CA VAL A 221 1.45 -13.13 -5.26
C VAL A 221 1.33 -12.14 -4.11
N MET A 222 2.05 -12.42 -3.03
CA MET A 222 2.17 -11.59 -1.85
C MET A 222 3.23 -10.52 -2.08
N VAL A 223 2.83 -9.25 -2.06
CA VAL A 223 3.73 -8.10 -2.18
C VAL A 223 3.78 -7.37 -0.84
N THR A 224 4.98 -7.25 -0.27
CA THR A 224 5.13 -6.72 1.08
C THR A 224 6.34 -5.80 1.22
N GLY A 225 6.29 -4.93 2.22
CA GLY A 225 7.43 -4.10 2.59
C GLY A 225 7.15 -3.24 3.82
N HIS A 226 8.22 -2.83 4.48
CA HIS A 226 8.17 -1.95 5.64
C HIS A 226 8.68 -0.54 5.30
N ALA A 227 8.11 0.50 5.90
CA ALA A 227 8.49 1.90 5.69
C ALA A 227 8.53 2.25 4.19
N PHE A 228 9.68 2.70 3.65
CA PHE A 228 9.84 2.99 2.22
C PHE A 228 9.51 1.78 1.32
N GLY A 229 9.82 0.56 1.77
CA GLY A 229 9.50 -0.68 1.07
C GLY A 229 7.99 -0.92 0.98
N GLY A 230 7.21 -0.42 1.93
CA GLY A 230 5.74 -0.45 1.86
C GLY A 230 5.19 0.44 0.76
N ALA A 231 5.79 1.63 0.55
CA ALA A 231 5.43 2.47 -0.58
C ALA A 231 5.82 1.81 -1.92
N GLN A 232 7.01 1.21 -1.98
CA GLN A 232 7.47 0.47 -3.16
C GLN A 232 6.60 -0.76 -3.46
N ALA A 233 6.10 -1.46 -2.43
CA ALA A 233 5.19 -2.58 -2.57
C ALA A 233 3.88 -2.19 -3.29
N GLN A 234 3.31 -1.04 -2.95
CA GLN A 234 2.11 -0.53 -3.65
C GLN A 234 2.42 -0.20 -5.12
N LEU A 235 3.55 0.46 -5.40
CA LEU A 235 3.95 0.74 -6.79
C LEU A 235 4.18 -0.55 -7.59
N MET A 236 4.86 -1.53 -6.97
CA MET A 236 5.12 -2.86 -7.52
C MET A 236 3.82 -3.59 -7.88
N ALA A 237 2.87 -3.65 -6.94
CA ALA A 237 1.58 -4.29 -7.15
C ALA A 237 0.77 -3.62 -8.27
N ALA A 238 0.69 -2.29 -8.28
CA ALA A 238 -0.01 -1.55 -9.33
C ALA A 238 0.53 -1.90 -10.72
N HIS A 239 1.86 -1.85 -10.88
CA HIS A 239 2.49 -2.16 -12.16
C HIS A 239 2.37 -3.64 -12.55
N MET A 240 2.40 -4.57 -11.59
CA MET A 240 2.16 -5.99 -11.83
C MET A 240 0.75 -6.25 -12.36
N ILE A 241 -0.25 -5.62 -11.74
CA ILE A 241 -1.66 -5.74 -12.14
C ILE A 241 -1.86 -5.16 -13.54
N THR A 242 -1.39 -3.93 -13.81
CA THR A 242 -1.60 -3.28 -15.11
C THR A 242 -0.81 -3.92 -16.26
N ASN A 243 0.25 -4.68 -15.95
CA ASN A 243 1.06 -5.39 -16.95
C ASN A 243 0.71 -6.88 -17.05
N ASP A 244 -0.42 -7.30 -16.46
CA ASP A 244 -0.92 -8.68 -16.46
C ASP A 244 0.15 -9.71 -16.02
N VAL A 245 0.99 -9.35 -15.06
CA VAL A 245 1.99 -10.28 -14.48
C VAL A 245 1.27 -11.34 -13.64
N ALA A 246 0.22 -10.93 -12.93
CA ALA A 246 -0.69 -11.78 -12.19
C ALA A 246 -2.08 -11.13 -12.22
N SER A 247 -3.13 -11.95 -12.14
CA SER A 247 -4.50 -11.44 -12.01
C SER A 247 -4.63 -10.59 -10.75
N ARG A 248 -5.35 -9.46 -10.83
CA ARG A 248 -5.58 -8.56 -9.70
C ARG A 248 -6.13 -9.26 -8.45
N ARG A 249 -6.91 -10.33 -8.64
CA ARG A 249 -7.49 -11.15 -7.56
C ARG A 249 -6.45 -11.99 -6.82
N ASN A 250 -5.34 -12.31 -7.48
CA ASN A 250 -4.24 -13.11 -6.92
C ASN A 250 -3.11 -12.23 -6.41
N VAL A 251 -3.20 -10.90 -6.48
CA VAL A 251 -2.18 -10.00 -5.93
C VAL A 251 -2.65 -9.52 -4.57
N HIS A 252 -1.86 -9.78 -3.53
CA HIS A 252 -2.20 -9.43 -2.15
C HIS A 252 -1.09 -8.58 -1.57
N ILE A 253 -1.46 -7.45 -0.98
CA ILE A 253 -0.53 -6.43 -0.53
C ILE A 253 -0.68 -6.25 0.97
N TYR A 254 0.40 -6.46 1.70
CA TYR A 254 0.51 -6.14 3.12
C TYR A 254 1.69 -5.23 3.31
N THR A 255 1.46 -4.02 3.82
CA THR A 255 2.54 -3.06 4.06
C THR A 255 2.60 -2.70 5.53
N PHE A 256 3.80 -2.43 6.03
CA PHE A 256 4.03 -2.14 7.45
C PHE A 256 4.61 -0.75 7.59
N GLY A 257 3.91 0.17 8.27
CA GLY A 257 4.41 1.53 8.46
C GLY A 257 4.60 2.31 7.16
N SER A 258 3.83 1.98 6.11
CA SER A 258 3.97 2.61 4.80
C SER A 258 3.56 4.09 4.85
N PRO A 259 4.42 5.02 4.39
CA PRO A 259 4.01 6.41 4.21
C PRO A 259 3.02 6.55 3.05
N ARG A 260 2.40 7.73 2.94
CA ARG A 260 1.61 8.13 1.76
C ARG A 260 2.47 8.06 0.51
N VAL A 261 1.97 7.50 -0.59
CA VAL A 261 2.77 7.15 -1.78
C VAL A 261 2.72 8.22 -2.87
N GLY A 262 1.51 8.71 -3.17
CA GLY A 262 1.24 9.65 -4.24
C GLY A 262 0.05 10.54 -3.91
N ASP A 263 -0.47 11.25 -4.91
CA ASP A 263 -1.63 12.12 -4.76
C ASP A 263 -2.95 11.34 -4.66
N LYS A 264 -4.05 12.07 -4.50
CA LYS A 264 -5.41 11.49 -4.51
C LYS A 264 -5.68 10.67 -5.78
N GLY A 265 -5.25 11.16 -6.94
CA GLY A 265 -5.39 10.46 -8.21
C GLY A 265 -4.70 9.10 -8.18
N PHE A 266 -3.48 9.03 -7.62
CA PHE A 266 -2.78 7.77 -7.39
C PHE A 266 -3.57 6.88 -6.43
N ALA A 267 -3.96 7.40 -5.26
CA ALA A 267 -4.59 6.62 -4.21
C ALA A 267 -5.91 5.99 -4.68
N TYR A 268 -6.77 6.77 -5.32
CA TYR A 268 -8.08 6.31 -5.78
C TYR A 268 -8.00 5.35 -6.95
N SER A 269 -7.10 5.58 -7.90
CA SER A 269 -6.85 4.63 -8.98
C SER A 269 -6.25 3.32 -8.46
N TYR A 270 -5.32 3.40 -7.51
CA TYR A 270 -4.75 2.22 -6.86
C TYR A 270 -5.83 1.40 -6.12
N ASP A 271 -6.68 2.06 -5.34
CA ASP A 271 -7.76 1.40 -4.60
C ASP A 271 -8.79 0.71 -5.51
N ARG A 272 -8.99 1.23 -6.74
CA ARG A 272 -9.83 0.55 -7.73
C ARG A 272 -9.18 -0.74 -8.23
N MET A 273 -7.88 -0.74 -8.49
CA MET A 273 -7.21 -1.90 -9.08
C MET A 273 -6.80 -2.98 -8.08
N ALA A 274 -6.36 -2.59 -6.88
CA ALA A 274 -5.77 -3.47 -5.89
C ALA A 274 -6.80 -3.93 -4.84
N ASP A 275 -7.52 -5.01 -5.16
CA ASP A 275 -8.62 -5.51 -4.32
C ASP A 275 -8.17 -5.94 -2.91
N ASN A 276 -6.97 -6.52 -2.81
CA ASN A 276 -6.45 -7.16 -1.59
C ASN A 276 -5.29 -6.35 -0.99
N SER A 277 -5.51 -5.07 -0.66
CA SER A 277 -4.47 -4.17 -0.14
C SER A 277 -4.70 -3.73 1.31
N TRP A 278 -3.74 -4.07 2.18
CA TRP A 278 -3.75 -3.76 3.61
C TRP A 278 -2.52 -2.94 4.01
N ARG A 279 -2.76 -1.76 4.59
CA ARG A 279 -1.75 -0.94 5.25
C ARG A 279 -1.81 -1.21 6.75
N VAL A 280 -0.89 -2.01 7.25
CA VAL A 280 -0.76 -2.25 8.68
C VAL A 280 0.00 -1.09 9.30
N THR A 281 -0.66 -0.43 10.24
CA THR A 281 -0.13 0.71 10.99
C THR A 281 -0.24 0.44 12.48
N ARG A 282 0.48 1.22 13.27
CA ARG A 282 0.42 1.09 14.73
C ARG A 282 0.59 2.41 15.42
N ARG A 283 0.23 2.41 16.71
CA ARG A 283 0.35 3.56 17.62
C ARG A 283 1.71 4.25 17.49
N ASN A 284 1.67 5.57 17.29
CA ASN A 284 2.82 6.48 17.26
C ASN A 284 3.88 6.13 16.19
N ASP A 285 3.48 5.54 15.06
CA ASP A 285 4.35 5.42 13.89
C ASP A 285 4.28 6.69 13.03
N PHE A 286 5.33 7.51 13.05
CA PHE A 286 5.37 8.75 12.27
C PHE A 286 5.55 8.54 10.77
N MET A 287 6.14 7.42 10.34
CA MET A 287 6.28 7.13 8.92
C MET A 287 4.90 6.85 8.33
N ALA A 288 4.08 6.07 9.04
CA ALA A 288 2.69 5.81 8.69
C ALA A 288 1.81 7.05 8.78
N LEU A 289 2.03 7.95 9.75
CA LEU A 289 1.37 9.28 9.80
C LEU A 289 1.73 10.18 8.62
N GLY A 290 2.76 9.77 7.85
CA GLY A 290 3.14 10.39 6.60
C GLY A 290 3.83 11.72 6.80
N GLY A 291 4.80 11.77 7.72
CA GLY A 291 5.72 12.90 7.87
C GLY A 291 5.01 14.24 7.85
N ALA A 292 3.86 14.38 8.52
CA ALA A 292 2.97 15.53 8.49
C ALA A 292 2.52 15.98 7.07
N ARG A 293 1.23 16.30 6.91
CA ARG A 293 0.75 17.07 5.75
C ARG A 293 1.55 18.36 5.54
N ASP A 294 2.22 18.86 6.58
CA ASP A 294 3.12 20.00 6.52
C ASP A 294 4.34 19.78 5.61
N VAL A 295 4.83 18.55 5.46
CA VAL A 295 6.00 18.24 4.60
C VAL A 295 5.55 17.75 3.21
N PHE A 296 4.46 16.99 3.14
CA PHE A 296 3.94 16.45 1.88
C PHE A 296 2.42 16.67 1.73
N PRO A 297 1.96 17.92 1.56
CA PRO A 297 0.53 18.27 1.59
C PRO A 297 -0.29 17.64 0.46
N PHE A 298 0.39 17.21 -0.60
CA PHE A 298 -0.23 16.64 -1.79
C PHE A 298 -0.32 15.12 -1.76
N CYS A 299 0.36 14.46 -0.81
CA CYS A 299 0.31 13.01 -0.72
C CYS A 299 -0.94 12.55 0.01
N PHE A 300 -1.45 11.38 -0.36
CA PHE A 300 -2.66 10.75 0.14
C PHE A 300 -2.41 9.25 0.37
N HIS A 301 -3.02 8.70 1.42
CA HIS A 301 -2.98 7.27 1.67
C HIS A 301 -3.95 6.51 0.77
N THR A 302 -3.59 5.27 0.46
CA THR A 302 -4.49 4.25 -0.12
C THR A 302 -5.27 3.55 0.99
N ARG A 303 -6.34 2.87 0.60
CA ARG A 303 -7.06 1.95 1.46
C ARG A 303 -6.37 0.58 1.51
N ARG A 304 -6.59 -0.24 2.54
CA ARG A 304 -7.27 0.05 3.83
C ARG A 304 -6.26 0.06 4.96
N GLU A 305 -6.52 0.83 5.99
CA GLU A 305 -5.70 0.79 7.19
C GLU A 305 -6.16 -0.33 8.13
N VAL A 306 -5.17 -1.04 8.70
CA VAL A 306 -5.35 -1.94 9.83
C VAL A 306 -4.50 -1.40 10.96
N TYR A 307 -5.16 -0.70 11.89
CA TYR A 307 -4.54 0.05 12.95
C TYR A 307 -4.47 -0.79 14.24
N TYR A 308 -3.25 -0.94 14.76
CA TYR A 308 -2.98 -1.58 16.04
C TYR A 308 -2.64 -0.54 17.11
N ASP A 309 -3.55 -0.33 18.07
CA ASP A 309 -3.30 0.51 19.24
C ASP A 309 -2.61 -0.29 20.35
N TYR A 310 -1.37 -0.72 20.10
CA TYR A 310 -0.60 -1.52 21.05
C TYR A 310 0.85 -1.00 21.20
N PRO A 311 1.33 -0.70 22.41
CA PRO A 311 2.67 -0.13 22.63
C PRO A 311 3.81 -1.16 22.51
N GLY A 312 3.51 -2.45 22.64
CA GLY A 312 4.50 -3.53 22.56
C GLY A 312 4.77 -4.03 21.14
N VAL A 313 5.38 -5.22 21.04
CA VAL A 313 5.49 -5.96 19.79
C VAL A 313 4.17 -6.66 19.52
N MET A 314 3.55 -6.33 18.39
CA MET A 314 2.27 -6.91 17.96
C MET A 314 2.43 -8.41 17.65
N ASN A 315 1.34 -9.17 17.67
CA ASN A 315 1.26 -10.54 17.21
C ASN A 315 -0.10 -10.78 16.52
N SER A 316 -0.28 -11.93 15.90
CA SER A 316 -1.54 -12.31 15.23
C SER A 316 -2.79 -12.30 16.12
N THR A 317 -2.65 -12.30 17.45
CA THR A 317 -3.78 -12.22 18.40
C THR A 317 -3.99 -10.81 18.98
N THR A 318 -3.18 -9.83 18.59
CA THR A 318 -3.31 -8.46 19.07
C THR A 318 -4.53 -7.81 18.44
N ASP A 319 -5.36 -7.16 19.23
CA ASP A 319 -6.55 -6.46 18.74
C ASP A 319 -6.17 -5.34 17.76
N TYR A 320 -6.99 -5.19 16.72
CA TYR A 320 -6.81 -4.18 15.69
C TYR A 320 -8.16 -3.57 15.27
N LYS A 321 -8.09 -2.40 14.65
CA LYS A 321 -9.21 -1.74 14.00
C LYS A 321 -8.98 -1.67 12.50
N ILE A 322 -9.99 -2.02 11.71
CA ILE A 322 -9.99 -1.78 10.26
C ILE A 322 -10.58 -0.40 10.02
N CYS A 323 -9.88 0.41 9.24
CA CYS A 323 -10.31 1.73 8.82
C CYS A 323 -10.39 1.74 7.30
N ASP A 324 -11.61 1.91 6.79
CA ASP A 324 -11.92 1.75 5.37
C ASP A 324 -11.66 3.06 4.58
N SER A 325 -11.52 4.20 5.25
CA SER A 325 -11.19 5.46 4.57
C SER A 325 -9.72 5.51 4.14
N ASN A 326 -9.42 6.38 3.17
CA ASN A 326 -8.04 6.64 2.77
C ASN A 326 -7.29 7.40 3.86
N GLU A 327 -7.96 8.38 4.47
CA GLU A 327 -7.43 9.29 5.48
C GLU A 327 -8.44 9.39 6.61
N GLY A 328 -7.96 9.60 7.83
CA GLY A 328 -8.74 10.02 9.00
C GLY A 328 -10.09 9.35 9.18
N GLU A 329 -10.10 8.18 9.82
CA GLU A 329 -11.29 7.61 10.45
C GLU A 329 -11.15 7.69 11.97
N GLU A 330 -12.24 8.01 12.67
CA GLU A 330 -12.26 8.11 14.13
C GLU A 330 -11.61 6.87 14.76
N GLY A 331 -10.72 7.04 15.72
CA GLY A 331 -10.03 5.95 16.41
C GLY A 331 -8.89 5.28 15.64
N CYS A 332 -8.55 5.73 14.44
CA CYS A 332 -7.42 5.25 13.64
C CYS A 332 -6.18 6.14 13.79
N LEU A 333 -5.10 5.86 13.05
CA LEU A 333 -3.80 6.49 13.30
C LEU A 333 -3.84 8.02 13.21
N GLU A 334 -4.50 8.58 12.18
CA GLU A 334 -4.57 10.03 11.98
C GLU A 334 -5.39 10.75 13.05
N ASP A 335 -6.48 10.15 13.54
CA ASP A 335 -7.31 10.70 14.62
C ASP A 335 -6.56 10.74 15.96
N ARG A 336 -5.52 9.91 16.10
CA ARG A 336 -4.70 9.80 17.32
C ARG A 336 -3.34 10.49 17.22
N ALA A 337 -3.14 11.34 16.21
CA ALA A 337 -1.88 12.03 15.95
C ALA A 337 -1.54 13.11 16.99
N ASP A 338 -2.51 13.56 17.80
CA ASP A 338 -2.36 14.64 18.79
C ASP A 338 -1.72 14.19 20.12
N MET A 339 -1.54 12.88 20.34
CA MET A 339 -0.90 12.36 21.55
C MET A 339 0.63 12.23 21.39
N GLU A 340 1.34 13.22 21.94
CA GLU A 340 2.78 13.22 22.27
C GLU A 340 3.76 13.23 21.09
N ARG A 341 4.14 14.45 20.68
CA ARG A 341 5.34 14.76 19.87
C ARG A 341 6.68 14.21 20.44
N GLY A 342 6.67 13.50 21.57
CA GLY A 342 7.84 12.97 22.27
C GLY A 342 8.13 11.47 22.12
N VAL A 343 7.19 10.64 21.62
CA VAL A 343 7.33 9.15 21.62
C VAL A 343 7.44 8.57 20.20
N ILE A 344 8.07 9.31 19.29
CA ILE A 344 7.98 9.09 17.84
C ILE A 344 8.97 8.03 17.30
N ALA A 345 10.14 7.82 17.92
CA ALA A 345 11.19 7.03 17.28
C ALA A 345 11.16 5.52 17.60
N GLY A 346 10.72 5.11 18.79
CA GLY A 346 10.83 3.71 19.24
C GLY A 346 9.79 2.75 18.62
N ASN A 347 8.77 3.31 18.00
CA ASN A 347 7.54 2.63 17.61
C ASN A 347 7.47 2.30 16.11
N LEU A 348 8.37 2.86 15.30
CA LEU A 348 8.47 2.61 13.86
C LEU A 348 8.76 1.15 13.52
N TYR A 349 9.52 0.42 14.34
CA TYR A 349 10.11 -0.86 13.92
C TYR A 349 9.39 -2.10 14.46
N ARG A 350 8.36 -1.96 15.30
CA ARG A 350 7.74 -3.07 16.05
C ARG A 350 6.52 -3.67 15.35
N TYR A 351 6.75 -4.26 14.17
CA TYR A 351 5.72 -4.93 13.36
C TYR A 351 5.88 -6.44 13.42
N PHE A 352 5.13 -7.10 14.31
CA PHE A 352 5.13 -8.57 14.52
C PHE A 352 6.46 -9.23 14.92
N VAL A 353 7.55 -8.49 14.86
CA VAL A 353 8.88 -8.85 15.31
C VAL A 353 9.46 -7.70 16.14
N PRO A 354 10.42 -7.96 17.04
CA PRO A 354 10.96 -6.94 17.94
C PRO A 354 11.51 -5.69 17.25
N ASN A 355 12.12 -5.87 16.08
CA ASN A 355 12.55 -4.79 15.20
C ASN A 355 12.60 -5.31 13.76
N ILE A 356 11.68 -4.89 12.91
CA ILE A 356 11.55 -5.38 11.54
C ILE A 356 12.80 -5.10 10.70
N SER A 357 13.52 -3.99 10.90
CA SER A 357 14.74 -3.69 10.14
C SER A 357 15.97 -4.49 10.58
N GLU A 358 15.94 -5.09 11.77
CA GLU A 358 17.08 -5.81 12.36
C GLU A 358 16.83 -7.29 12.63
N TYR A 359 15.57 -7.75 12.66
CA TYR A 359 15.20 -9.10 13.09
C TYR A 359 15.92 -10.19 12.30
N MET A 360 15.77 -10.23 10.97
CA MET A 360 16.46 -11.24 10.14
C MET A 360 17.99 -11.05 10.08
N LYS A 361 18.48 -9.81 10.19
CA LYS A 361 19.93 -9.56 10.28
C LYS A 361 20.52 -10.21 11.53
N ASN A 362 19.86 -10.02 12.67
CA ASN A 362 20.30 -10.57 13.95
C ASN A 362 20.14 -12.09 14.00
N PHE A 363 19.04 -12.61 13.46
CA PHE A 363 18.83 -14.05 13.32
C PHE A 363 19.98 -14.73 12.55
N MET A 364 20.40 -14.13 11.43
CA MET A 364 21.50 -14.69 10.62
C MET A 364 22.90 -14.47 11.20
N LYS A 365 23.13 -13.42 11.99
CA LYS A 365 24.40 -13.21 12.72
C LYS A 365 24.62 -14.27 13.80
N ALA A 366 23.55 -14.66 14.50
CA ALA A 366 23.62 -15.71 15.52
C ALA A 366 24.01 -17.09 14.94
N GLY A 367 23.85 -17.31 13.63
CA GLY A 367 24.12 -18.56 12.92
C GLY A 367 25.55 -18.77 12.38
N ASN A 368 26.51 -17.90 12.70
CA ASN A 368 27.94 -18.03 12.33
C ASN A 368 28.21 -18.28 10.82
N ASN A 369 27.62 -17.45 9.95
CA ASN A 369 27.73 -17.61 8.49
C ASN A 369 28.97 -16.94 7.88
N THR A 370 29.71 -17.68 7.06
CA THR A 370 30.88 -17.22 6.30
C THR A 370 30.49 -16.28 5.15
N ILE A 371 31.27 -15.20 5.01
CA ILE A 371 31.08 -14.12 4.03
C ILE A 371 31.60 -14.58 2.66
N THR A 372 30.77 -14.49 1.62
CA THR A 372 31.21 -14.52 0.22
C THR A 372 30.69 -13.28 -0.49
N LYS A 373 31.59 -12.52 -1.12
CA LYS A 373 31.23 -11.35 -1.92
C LYS A 373 30.53 -11.81 -3.20
N ARG A 374 29.25 -11.46 -3.36
CA ARG A 374 28.56 -11.54 -4.65
C ARG A 374 28.23 -10.13 -5.16
N ARG A 375 28.41 -9.91 -6.47
CA ARG A 375 27.75 -8.84 -7.21
C ARG A 375 26.46 -9.46 -7.77
N ALA A 376 25.32 -9.14 -7.17
CA ALA A 376 24.02 -9.35 -7.80
C ALA A 376 23.58 -7.97 -8.26
N THR A 377 23.89 -7.63 -9.51
CA THR A 377 23.42 -6.39 -10.13
C THR A 377 22.40 -6.76 -11.20
N CYS A 378 21.21 -6.17 -11.10
CA CYS A 378 20.29 -6.03 -12.20
C CYS A 378 21.01 -5.35 -13.37
N HIS A 379 21.54 -6.11 -14.33
CA HIS A 379 21.91 -5.51 -15.61
C HIS A 379 20.61 -5.24 -16.37
N THR A 380 20.18 -3.98 -16.35
CA THR A 380 19.30 -3.44 -17.37
C THR A 380 19.99 -3.65 -18.71
N MET A 381 19.42 -4.43 -19.62
CA MET A 381 19.87 -4.40 -21.01
C MET A 381 19.60 -2.98 -21.53
N PRO A 382 20.60 -2.28 -22.09
CA PRO A 382 20.32 -1.09 -22.88
C PRO A 382 19.56 -1.52 -24.14
N PHE A 383 18.50 -0.76 -24.47
CA PHE A 383 17.74 -0.91 -25.71
C PHE A 383 18.59 -0.64 -26.94
#